data_AF-A0A6M8W0S3-F1
#
_entry.id   AF-A0A6M8W0S3-F1
#
_cell.length_a   1.000
_cell.length_b   1.000
_cell.length_c   1.000
_cell.angle_alpha   90.00
_cell.angle_beta   90.00
_cell.angle_gamma   90.00
#
_symmetry.space_group_name_H-M   'P 1'
#
loop_
_entity.id
_entity.type
_entity.pdbx_description
1 polymer ?
#
loop_
_entity_poly.entity_id
_entity_poly.type
_entity_poly.pdbx_seq_one_letter_code
_entity_poly.pdbx_strand_id
1 'polypeptide(L)'
;MEVSGADDGGTDDGADATGAEAATVLAGEPEVVRTRVDAAPDELTLWFGQRGRSAAVLRVSRTGVVREEGVDAAESTYAVADEGDRWSLSVPVPAAAIEPGQIVRLGLTRVDPRGVRTAWPRRLMPWDTEPARAAIDLKAWSGLSES
;
A
#
# COMPACT_ATOMS: atom_id res chain seq x y z
N MET A 1 -38.03 -35.23 59.87
CA MET A 1 -38.53 -33.88 60.18
C MET A 1 -38.36 -33.05 58.92
N GLU A 2 -39.18 -33.20 57.88
CA GLU A 2 -40.66 -33.21 57.82
C GLU A 2 -41.30 -32.06 58.57
N VAL A 3 -41.72 -31.04 57.80
CA VAL A 3 -43.06 -30.41 57.66
C VAL A 3 -42.89 -29.43 56.46
N SER A 4 -43.52 -29.48 55.28
CA SER A 4 -44.88 -29.82 54.80
C SER A 4 -46.02 -28.97 55.37
N GLY A 5 -46.69 -28.24 54.47
CA GLY A 5 -47.90 -27.41 54.63
C GLY A 5 -47.77 -26.14 53.80
N ALA A 6 -48.18 -26.04 52.52
CA ALA A 6 -49.47 -26.31 51.84
C ALA A 6 -50.55 -25.22 52.08
N ASP A 7 -51.33 -25.00 51.02
CA ASP A 7 -52.53 -24.17 50.84
C ASP A 7 -52.37 -22.65 50.55
N ASP A 8 -53.23 -22.00 49.76
CA ASP A 8 -53.97 -22.28 48.52
C ASP A 8 -54.78 -20.99 48.20
N GLY A 9 -55.21 -20.83 46.95
CA GLY A 9 -56.20 -19.82 46.52
C GLY A 9 -55.59 -18.60 45.83
N GLY A 10 -55.99 -18.20 44.62
CA GLY A 10 -57.21 -18.46 43.87
C GLY A 10 -57.74 -17.13 43.34
N THR A 11 -57.65 -16.95 42.01
CA THR A 11 -58.52 -16.27 41.01
C THR A 11 -59.36 -15.06 41.50
N ASP A 12 -59.49 -13.91 40.83
CA ASP A 12 -59.77 -13.64 39.42
C ASP A 12 -59.85 -12.11 39.16
N ASP A 13 -59.90 -11.78 37.87
CA ASP A 13 -60.66 -10.70 37.23
C ASP A 13 -60.09 -9.28 37.13
N GLY A 14 -60.12 -8.75 35.89
CA GLY A 14 -60.02 -7.32 35.64
C GLY A 14 -59.36 -6.95 34.31
N ALA A 15 -60.13 -7.03 33.25
CA ALA A 15 -59.75 -6.71 31.87
C ALA A 15 -59.39 -5.24 31.59
N ASP A 16 -58.74 -5.09 30.43
CA ASP A 16 -58.90 -4.02 29.45
C ASP A 16 -57.92 -2.82 29.50
N ALA A 17 -57.00 -2.83 28.53
CA ALA A 17 -56.51 -1.61 27.88
C ALA A 17 -55.93 -1.97 26.51
N THR A 18 -56.82 -1.93 25.53
CA THR A 18 -56.51 -1.83 24.10
C THR A 18 -55.53 -0.67 23.86
N GLY A 19 -54.38 -0.94 23.25
CA GLY A 19 -53.38 0.06 22.89
C GLY A 19 -52.52 -0.44 21.73
N ALA A 20 -52.98 -0.21 20.51
CA ALA A 20 -52.11 -0.26 19.35
C ALA A 20 -51.05 0.84 19.48
N GLU A 21 -49.77 0.55 19.23
CA GLU A 21 -48.90 1.48 18.50
C GLU A 21 -47.56 0.86 18.08
N ALA A 22 -47.32 0.98 16.77
CA ALA A 22 -46.05 1.12 16.07
C ALA A 22 -44.88 0.19 16.42
N ALA A 23 -44.66 -0.79 15.52
CA ALA A 23 -43.32 -1.29 15.25
C ALA A 23 -42.43 -0.11 14.81
N THR A 24 -41.66 0.43 15.74
CA THR A 24 -40.54 1.32 15.41
C THR A 24 -39.43 0.44 14.86
N VAL A 25 -39.39 0.34 13.53
CA VAL A 25 -38.18 -0.03 12.79
C VAL A 25 -37.18 1.07 13.12
N LEU A 26 -36.33 0.84 14.11
CA LEU A 26 -35.11 1.64 14.26
C LEU A 26 -34.31 1.38 12.99
N ALA A 27 -34.39 2.33 12.07
CA ALA A 27 -33.41 2.49 11.01
C ALA A 27 -32.06 2.71 11.70
N GLY A 28 -31.38 1.60 12.02
CA GLY A 28 -29.96 1.62 12.26
C GLY A 28 -29.33 2.08 10.96
N GLU A 29 -28.93 3.36 10.92
CA GLU A 29 -27.98 3.82 9.92
C GLU A 29 -26.84 2.80 9.86
N PRO A 30 -26.40 2.36 8.67
CA PRO A 30 -25.26 1.46 8.63
C PRO A 30 -24.10 2.18 9.31
N GLU A 31 -23.67 1.66 10.45
CA GLU A 31 -22.46 2.07 11.13
C GLU A 31 -21.34 1.86 10.11
N VAL A 32 -20.94 2.95 9.46
CA VAL A 32 -19.78 2.94 8.57
C VAL A 32 -18.58 2.73 9.48
N VAL A 33 -18.22 1.47 9.68
CA VAL A 33 -16.95 1.08 10.29
C VAL A 33 -15.86 1.61 9.36
N ARG A 34 -15.43 2.84 9.64
CA ARG A 34 -14.24 3.41 9.01
C ARG A 34 -13.05 2.71 9.64
N THR A 35 -12.70 1.54 9.10
CA THR A 35 -11.39 0.96 9.38
C THR A 35 -10.37 2.04 9.07
N ARG A 36 -9.62 2.48 10.09
CA ARG A 36 -8.45 3.33 9.89
C ARG A 36 -7.50 2.53 9.00
N VAL A 37 -7.52 2.83 7.71
CA VAL A 37 -6.46 2.38 6.82
C VAL A 37 -5.25 3.18 7.29
N ASP A 38 -4.35 2.52 8.00
CA ASP A 38 -3.04 3.11 8.26
C ASP A 38 -2.46 3.51 6.89
N ALA A 39 -1.98 4.75 6.80
CA ALA A 39 -1.43 5.26 5.56
C ALA A 39 -0.34 4.29 5.09
N ALA A 40 -0.47 3.81 3.85
CA ALA A 40 0.56 2.95 3.28
C ALA A 40 1.91 3.69 3.30
N PRO A 41 3.05 3.01 3.47
CA PRO A 41 4.33 3.67 3.33
C PRO A 41 4.48 4.23 1.91
N ASP A 42 5.05 5.43 1.78
CA ASP A 42 5.45 5.97 0.47
C ASP A 42 6.61 5.14 -0.06
N GLU A 43 6.35 4.38 -1.13
CA GLU A 43 7.26 3.38 -1.67
C GLU A 43 7.49 3.61 -3.16
N LEU A 44 8.75 3.56 -3.56
CA LEU A 44 9.20 3.62 -4.95
C LEU A 44 9.81 2.26 -5.34
N THR A 45 9.43 1.73 -6.49
CA THR A 45 10.08 0.55 -7.08
C THR A 45 10.80 0.97 -8.35
N LEU A 46 12.12 0.75 -8.37
CA LEU A 46 12.97 0.96 -9.53
C LEU A 46 13.15 -0.38 -10.24
N TRP A 47 12.95 -0.37 -11.54
CA TRP A 47 13.09 -1.57 -12.34
C TRP A 47 14.13 -1.36 -13.44
N PHE A 48 15.10 -2.26 -13.48
CA PHE A 48 16.23 -2.17 -14.40
C PHE A 48 16.24 -3.31 -15.41
N GLY A 49 16.62 -3.00 -16.65
CA GLY A 49 16.70 -3.97 -17.75
C GLY A 49 15.40 -4.10 -18.55
N GLN A 50 15.26 -5.20 -19.29
CA GLN A 50 14.11 -5.42 -20.18
C GLN A 50 12.85 -5.77 -19.39
N ARG A 51 11.68 -5.33 -19.87
CA ARG A 51 10.39 -5.75 -19.31
C ARG A 51 10.26 -7.28 -19.37
N GLY A 52 9.77 -7.89 -18.29
CA GLY A 52 9.65 -9.34 -18.12
C GLY A 52 10.97 -10.08 -17.92
N ARG A 53 12.11 -9.38 -18.00
CA ARG A 53 13.47 -9.88 -17.79
C ARG A 53 14.32 -8.81 -17.10
N SER A 54 13.78 -8.26 -16.01
CA SER A 54 14.48 -7.24 -15.25
C SER A 54 15.78 -7.81 -14.69
N ALA A 55 16.88 -7.06 -14.88
CA ALA A 55 18.19 -7.42 -14.36
C ALA A 55 18.30 -7.14 -12.85
N ALA A 56 17.56 -6.15 -12.37
CA ALA A 56 17.41 -5.83 -10.95
C ALA A 56 16.07 -5.12 -10.70
N VAL A 57 15.49 -5.33 -9.53
CA VAL A 57 14.31 -4.60 -9.06
C VAL A 57 14.59 -4.14 -7.64
N LEU A 58 14.53 -2.83 -7.42
CA LEU A 58 14.83 -2.22 -6.12
C LEU A 58 13.57 -1.60 -5.54
N ARG A 59 13.20 -1.98 -4.32
CA ARG A 59 12.18 -1.30 -3.52
C ARG A 59 12.84 -0.28 -2.61
N VAL A 60 12.32 0.94 -2.63
CA VAL A 60 12.90 2.10 -1.98
C VAL A 60 11.82 2.72 -1.10
N SER A 61 12.08 2.81 0.21
CA SER A 61 11.22 3.55 1.12
C SER A 61 11.58 5.03 1.16
N ARG A 62 10.62 5.89 1.55
CA ARG A 62 10.90 7.30 1.88
C ARG A 62 11.93 7.49 3.01
N THR A 63 12.18 6.47 3.83
CA THR A 63 13.22 6.51 4.87
C THR A 63 14.62 6.18 4.35
N GLY A 64 14.76 5.87 3.04
CA GLY A 64 16.04 5.59 2.41
C GLY A 64 16.47 4.14 2.45
N VAL A 65 15.60 3.23 2.92
CA VAL A 65 15.87 1.79 2.90
C VAL A 65 15.62 1.29 1.49
N VAL A 66 16.63 0.67 0.90
CA VAL A 66 16.59 0.08 -0.44
C VAL A 66 16.80 -1.42 -0.32
N ARG A 67 15.85 -2.19 -0.87
CA ARG A 67 15.88 -3.65 -0.91
C ARG A 67 15.87 -4.13 -2.34
N GLU A 68 16.78 -5.02 -2.68
CA GLU A 68 16.76 -5.71 -3.96
C GLU A 68 15.81 -6.91 -3.90
N GLU A 69 14.96 -7.10 -4.92
CA GLU A 69 14.13 -8.30 -5.02
C GLU A 69 14.97 -9.47 -5.56
N GLY A 70 14.96 -10.60 -4.86
CA GLY A 70 15.71 -11.80 -5.26
C GLY A 70 15.82 -12.83 -4.14
N VAL A 71 16.48 -13.96 -4.43
CA VAL A 71 16.71 -15.05 -3.46
C VAL A 71 17.66 -14.59 -2.35
N ASP A 72 18.65 -13.76 -2.69
CA ASP A 72 19.61 -13.15 -1.76
C ASP A 72 19.37 -11.64 -1.68
N ALA A 73 18.15 -11.24 -1.31
CA ALA A 73 17.72 -9.85 -1.23
C ALA A 73 18.65 -9.02 -0.32
N ALA A 74 19.51 -8.22 -0.92
CA ALA A 74 20.35 -7.27 -0.19
C ALA A 74 19.53 -6.07 0.27
N GLU A 75 19.83 -5.58 1.47
CA GLU A 75 19.28 -4.34 2.02
C GLU A 75 20.41 -3.33 2.23
N SER A 76 20.16 -2.08 1.87
CA SER A 76 21.09 -0.96 2.06
C SER A 76 20.31 0.29 2.46
N THR A 77 20.96 1.21 3.16
CA THR A 77 20.35 2.48 3.57
C THR A 77 21.09 3.65 2.93
N TYR A 78 20.34 4.57 2.35
CA TYR A 78 20.85 5.78 1.70
C TYR A 78 20.31 7.02 2.39
N ALA A 79 21.07 8.11 2.34
CA ALA A 79 20.60 9.40 2.82
C ALA A 79 19.43 9.89 1.96
N VAL A 80 18.39 10.40 2.63
CA VAL A 80 17.23 11.02 1.98
C VAL A 80 17.24 12.51 2.29
N ALA A 81 17.13 13.32 1.24
CA ALA A 81 16.80 14.73 1.37
C ALA A 81 15.26 14.85 1.32
N ASP A 82 14.63 15.16 2.45
CA ASP A 82 13.19 15.36 2.58
C ASP A 82 12.89 16.85 2.78
N GLU A 83 12.07 17.40 1.87
CA GLU A 83 11.65 18.81 1.88
C GLU A 83 10.17 18.97 2.27
N GLY A 84 9.55 17.92 2.82
CA GLY A 84 8.16 17.87 3.23
C GLY A 84 7.22 17.42 2.11
N ASP A 85 7.17 18.18 1.01
CA ASP A 85 6.31 17.89 -0.15
C ASP A 85 6.98 16.96 -1.18
N ARG A 86 8.31 16.90 -1.17
CA ARG A 86 9.13 16.01 -1.99
C ARG A 86 10.25 15.39 -1.16
N TRP A 87 10.72 14.24 -1.63
CA TRP A 87 11.93 13.62 -1.13
C TRP A 87 12.75 13.12 -2.30
N SER A 88 14.07 13.05 -2.09
CA SER A 88 15.01 12.55 -3.08
C SER A 88 16.13 11.76 -2.41
N LEU A 89 16.72 10.85 -3.18
CA LEU A 89 17.87 10.06 -2.77
C LEU A 89 18.70 9.69 -4.01
N SER A 90 19.96 9.35 -3.77
CA SER A 90 20.88 8.86 -4.80
C SER A 90 21.13 7.38 -4.59
N VAL A 91 20.61 6.54 -5.49
CA VAL A 91 20.86 5.09 -5.50
C VAL A 91 21.83 4.77 -6.63
N PRO A 92 22.93 4.02 -6.39
CA PRO A 92 23.82 3.59 -7.45
C PRO A 92 23.08 2.68 -8.42
N VAL A 93 23.36 2.85 -9.72
CA VAL A 93 22.84 1.93 -10.73
C VAL A 93 23.51 0.57 -10.54
N PRO A 94 22.75 -0.53 -10.37
CA PRO A 94 23.34 -1.86 -10.26
C PRO A 94 24.20 -2.18 -11.48
N ALA A 95 25.40 -2.73 -11.28
CA ALA A 95 26.30 -3.02 -12.40
C ALA A 95 25.66 -3.98 -13.43
N ALA A 96 24.87 -4.95 -12.96
CA ALA A 96 24.12 -5.89 -13.80
C ALA A 96 23.03 -5.22 -14.67
N ALA A 97 22.62 -3.99 -14.34
CA ALA A 97 21.64 -3.22 -15.11
C ALA A 97 22.24 -2.49 -16.32
N ILE A 98 23.57 -2.40 -16.41
CA ILE A 98 24.26 -1.73 -17.51
C ILE A 98 24.39 -2.72 -18.67
N GLU A 99 23.56 -2.54 -19.69
CA GLU A 99 23.53 -3.40 -20.86
C GLU A 99 24.72 -3.14 -21.81
N PRO A 100 25.06 -4.11 -22.68
CA PRO A 100 26.00 -3.88 -23.77
C PRO A 100 25.65 -2.62 -24.56
N GLY A 101 26.67 -1.82 -24.88
CA GLY A 101 26.48 -0.52 -25.52
C GLY A 101 26.36 0.65 -24.54
N GLN A 102 26.47 0.41 -23.23
CA GLN A 102 26.36 1.39 -22.15
C GLN A 102 24.96 2.02 -22.06
N ILE A 103 23.94 1.16 -22.14
CA ILE A 103 22.54 1.56 -22.03
C ILE A 103 21.98 1.07 -20.70
N VAL A 104 21.23 1.91 -20.01
CA VAL A 104 20.42 1.51 -18.86
C VAL A 104 18.96 1.63 -19.24
N ARG A 105 18.21 0.55 -19.10
CA ARG A 105 16.74 0.58 -19.21
C ARG A 105 16.15 0.74 -17.82
N LEU A 106 15.43 1.84 -17.58
CA LEU A 106 14.86 2.17 -16.28
C LEU A 106 13.36 2.41 -16.38
N GLY A 107 12.62 1.87 -15.41
CA GLY A 107 11.22 2.19 -15.17
C GLY A 107 10.97 2.35 -13.69
N LEU A 108 9.96 3.15 -13.34
CA LEU A 108 9.64 3.46 -11.96
C LEU A 108 8.15 3.24 -11.71
N THR A 109 7.83 2.73 -10.53
CA THR A 109 6.50 2.81 -9.95
C THR A 109 6.58 3.46 -8.58
N ARG A 110 5.61 4.30 -8.23
CA ARG A 110 5.45 4.82 -6.88
C ARG A 110 4.06 4.47 -6.38
N VAL A 111 3.97 4.02 -5.14
CA VAL A 111 2.73 3.94 -4.38
C VAL A 111 2.82 4.99 -3.29
N ASP A 112 1.95 6.00 -3.36
CA ASP A 112 1.93 7.07 -2.35
C ASP A 112 1.19 6.62 -1.07
N PRO A 113 1.22 7.41 0.02
CA PRO A 113 0.53 7.05 1.25
C PRO A 113 -1.00 6.94 1.16
N ARG A 114 -1.60 7.42 0.07
CA ARG A 114 -3.03 7.27 -0.24
C ARG A 114 -3.31 5.99 -1.02
N GLY A 115 -2.28 5.18 -1.29
CA GLY A 115 -2.35 3.97 -2.10
C GLY A 115 -2.41 4.23 -3.61
N VAL A 116 -2.17 5.46 -4.07
CA VAL A 116 -2.23 5.79 -5.49
C VAL A 116 -0.95 5.31 -6.18
N ARG A 117 -1.11 4.41 -7.16
CA ARG A 117 -0.03 3.90 -7.98
C ARG A 117 0.22 4.80 -9.19
N THR A 118 1.43 5.33 -9.30
CA THR A 118 1.91 6.10 -10.45
C THR A 118 3.14 5.45 -11.06
N ALA A 119 3.46 5.77 -12.31
CA ALA A 119 4.57 5.16 -13.03
C ALA A 119 5.21 6.08 -14.06
N TRP A 120 6.48 5.82 -14.33
CA TRP A 120 7.29 6.45 -15.36
C TRP A 120 8.02 5.37 -16.18
N PRO A 121 8.19 5.53 -17.51
CA PRO A 121 7.95 6.72 -18.34
C PRO A 121 6.52 6.91 -18.83
N ARG A 122 5.68 5.89 -18.64
CA ARG A 122 4.27 5.90 -19.05
C ARG A 122 3.42 5.44 -17.88
N ARG A 123 2.16 5.88 -17.87
CA ARG A 123 1.17 5.39 -16.90
C ARG A 123 1.01 3.87 -17.06
N LEU A 124 0.85 3.19 -15.94
CA LEU A 124 0.48 1.78 -15.88
C LEU A 124 -1.02 1.61 -16.10
N MET A 125 -1.40 0.56 -16.83
CA MET A 125 -2.79 0.10 -16.78
C MET A 125 -3.07 -0.62 -15.46
N PRO A 126 -4.34 -0.72 -15.03
CA PRO A 126 -4.69 -1.43 -13.79
C PRO A 126 -4.16 -2.87 -13.72
N TRP A 127 -4.10 -3.56 -14.86
CA TRP A 127 -3.61 -4.94 -14.97
C TRP A 127 -2.11 -5.07 -15.24
N ASP A 128 -1.39 -3.98 -15.52
CA ASP A 128 0.06 -4.05 -15.68
C ASP A 128 0.73 -4.21 -14.31
N THR A 129 1.67 -5.15 -14.22
CA THR A 129 2.47 -5.43 -13.01
C THR A 129 3.80 -4.68 -13.00
N GLU A 130 4.31 -4.32 -14.19
CA GLU A 130 5.63 -3.75 -14.40
C GLU A 130 5.54 -2.57 -15.38
N PRO A 131 6.21 -1.42 -15.11
CA PRO A 131 6.10 -0.24 -15.98
C PRO A 131 6.81 -0.45 -17.32
N ALA A 132 6.63 0.50 -18.24
CA ALA A 132 7.52 0.61 -19.41
C ALA A 132 8.96 0.96 -18.98
N ARG A 133 9.91 0.88 -19.91
CA ARG A 133 11.33 1.25 -19.67
C ARG A 133 11.74 2.37 -20.61
N ALA A 134 12.35 3.41 -20.07
CA ALA A 134 13.12 4.36 -20.87
C ALA A 134 14.54 3.83 -21.03
N ALA A 135 15.11 3.95 -22.23
CA ALA A 135 16.52 3.65 -22.47
C ALA A 135 17.33 4.94 -22.27
N ILE A 136 18.33 4.87 -21.40
CA ILE A 136 19.25 5.94 -21.08
C ILE A 136 20.61 5.54 -21.65
N ASP A 137 21.12 6.31 -22.60
CA ASP A 137 22.46 6.11 -23.15
C ASP A 137 23.49 6.81 -22.26
N LEU A 138 24.32 6.02 -21.58
CA LEU A 138 25.35 6.54 -20.67
C LEU A 138 26.55 7.13 -21.43
N LYS A 139 26.75 6.84 -22.72
CA LYS A 139 27.84 7.45 -23.51
C LYS A 139 27.67 8.94 -23.65
N ALA A 140 26.42 9.40 -23.72
CA ALA A 140 26.08 10.82 -23.79
C ALA A 140 26.52 11.59 -22.54
N TRP A 141 26.88 10.90 -21.45
CA TRP A 141 27.27 11.51 -20.17
C TRP A 141 28.79 11.60 -19.98
N SER A 142 29.58 11.16 -20.95
CA SER A 142 31.06 11.20 -20.91
C SER A 142 31.68 12.60 -20.75
N GLY A 143 30.89 13.67 -20.84
CA GLY A 143 31.30 15.05 -20.57
C GLY A 143 30.92 15.62 -19.19
N LEU A 144 30.30 14.82 -18.31
CA LEU A 144 29.88 15.24 -16.96
C LEU A 144 30.89 14.88 -15.85
N SER A 145 32.15 14.60 -16.21
CA SER A 145 33.20 14.35 -15.22
C SER A 145 33.33 15.53 -14.26
N GLU A 146 33.36 15.21 -12.97
CA GLU A 146 33.21 16.06 -11.79
C GLU A 146 33.98 17.40 -11.85
N SER A 147 33.31 18.49 -11.44
CA SER A 147 33.94 19.73 -10.99
C SER A 147 34.14 19.70 -9.48
#